data_AF-A0A7C2HLE5-F1
#
_entry.id   AF-A0A7C2HLE5-F1
#
_cell.length_a   1.000
_cell.length_b   1.000
_cell.length_c   1.000
_cell.angle_alpha   90.00
_cell.angle_beta   90.00
_cell.angle_gamma   90.00
#
_symmetry.space_group_name_H-M   'P 1'
#
loop_
_entity.id
_entity.type
_entity.pdbx_description
1 polymer ?
#
loop_
_entity_poly.entity_id
_entity_poly.type
_entity_poly.pdbx_seq_one_letter_code
_entity_poly.pdbx_strand_id
1 'polypeptide(L)'
;MLKEFFVERVEIINAILDLREFVEPVLVRDFCKVINAKLITDFGEDDELYGYTVIDSLTAILELSPQELVKIYGSTTQRALIFTHITGGKSPLVAIKVTGLKPNLVVLHGTTNVDEIARKIAEIERIPLAISSKIDVKDLIDSLRKSFT
;
A
#
# COMPACT_ATOMS: atom_id res chain seq x y z
N MET A 1 -15.00 -23.59 13.90
CA MET A 1 -15.19 -22.24 14.49
C MET A 1 -13.92 -21.68 15.14
N LEU A 2 -13.44 -22.15 16.31
CA LEU A 2 -12.25 -21.54 16.97
C LEU A 2 -10.93 -21.72 16.20
N LYS A 3 -10.71 -22.86 15.54
CA LYS A 3 -9.53 -23.10 14.69
C LYS A 3 -9.53 -22.25 13.42
N GLU A 4 -10.68 -22.14 12.75
CA GLU A 4 -10.84 -21.30 11.55
C GLU A 4 -10.59 -19.83 11.89
N PHE A 5 -11.17 -19.32 12.99
CA PHE A 5 -10.90 -17.96 13.48
C PHE A 5 -9.44 -17.70 13.85
N PHE A 6 -8.73 -18.72 14.33
CA PHE A 6 -7.31 -18.60 14.68
C PHE A 6 -6.43 -18.58 13.44
N VAL A 7 -6.71 -19.45 12.46
CA VAL A 7 -6.00 -19.50 11.17
C VAL A 7 -6.21 -18.21 10.39
N GLU A 8 -7.46 -17.74 10.28
CA GLU A 8 -7.80 -16.48 9.59
C GLU A 8 -7.05 -15.29 10.23
N ARG A 9 -6.96 -15.22 11.56
CA ARG A 9 -6.16 -14.19 12.23
C ARG A 9 -4.67 -14.29 11.94
N VAL A 10 -4.11 -15.49 11.82
CA VAL A 10 -2.67 -15.69 11.57
C VAL A 10 -2.30 -15.28 10.14
N GLU A 11 -3.13 -15.60 9.14
CA GLU A 11 -2.90 -15.26 7.73
C GLU A 11 -2.96 -13.73 7.50
N ILE A 12 -3.93 -13.04 8.12
CA ILE A 12 -4.00 -11.57 8.08
C ILE A 12 -2.77 -10.91 8.70
N ILE A 13 -2.24 -11.49 9.78
CA ILE A 13 -1.03 -10.98 10.47
C ILE A 13 0.21 -11.12 9.58
N ASN A 14 0.26 -12.11 8.69
CA ASN A 14 1.45 -12.34 7.86
C ASN A 14 1.51 -11.41 6.63
N ALA A 15 0.36 -11.08 6.02
CA ALA A 15 0.34 -10.24 4.82
C ALA A 15 0.45 -8.74 5.11
N ILE A 16 -0.08 -8.28 6.25
CA ILE A 16 0.03 -6.89 6.70
C ILE A 16 1.24 -6.76 7.63
N LEU A 17 2.32 -6.22 7.10
CA LEU A 17 3.60 -6.09 7.81
C LEU A 17 3.59 -4.94 8.83
N ASP A 18 2.88 -3.86 8.51
CA ASP A 18 2.65 -2.75 9.42
C ASP A 18 1.41 -1.96 8.99
N LEU A 19 0.68 -1.41 9.96
CA LEU A 19 -0.51 -0.60 9.73
C LEU A 19 -0.59 0.48 10.79
N ARG A 20 -0.81 1.73 10.36
CA ARG A 20 -0.97 2.87 11.27
C ARG A 20 -1.99 3.86 10.74
N GLU A 21 -2.81 4.37 11.64
CA GLU A 21 -3.67 5.54 11.42
C GLU A 21 -2.92 6.79 11.88
N PHE A 22 -3.14 7.93 11.24
CA PHE A 22 -2.54 9.20 11.63
C PHE A 22 -3.53 10.04 12.43
N VAL A 23 -3.01 10.80 13.40
CA VAL A 23 -3.81 11.78 14.14
C VAL A 23 -4.14 13.00 13.28
N GLU A 24 -3.16 13.46 12.50
CA GLU A 24 -3.28 14.58 11.56
C GLU A 24 -2.98 14.11 10.14
N PRO A 25 -3.65 14.66 9.11
CA PRO A 25 -3.42 14.24 7.74
C PRO A 25 -1.98 14.58 7.29
N VAL A 26 -1.39 13.67 6.51
CA VAL A 26 -0.06 13.83 5.91
C VAL A 26 -0.22 13.96 4.40
N LEU A 27 0.37 14.99 3.79
CA LEU A 27 0.34 15.14 2.34
C LEU A 27 1.17 14.05 1.64
N VAL A 28 0.70 13.57 0.50
CA VAL A 28 1.38 12.57 -0.32
C VAL A 28 2.84 12.94 -0.60
N ARG A 29 3.13 14.21 -0.95
CA ARG A 29 4.52 14.67 -1.14
C ARG A 29 5.43 14.46 0.05
N ASP A 30 4.92 14.73 1.26
CA ASP A 30 5.73 14.67 2.48
C ASP A 30 5.88 13.21 2.91
N PHE A 31 4.85 12.40 2.71
CA PHE A 31 4.93 10.95 2.85
C PHE A 31 5.98 10.34 1.91
N CYS A 32 5.95 10.68 0.62
CA CYS A 32 6.91 10.19 -0.36
C CYS A 32 8.35 10.58 -0.02
N LYS A 33 8.59 11.80 0.47
CA LYS A 33 9.94 12.23 0.92
C LYS A 33 10.47 11.35 2.05
N VAL A 34 9.64 11.02 3.05
CA VAL A 34 10.04 10.19 4.20
C VAL A 34 10.54 8.81 3.79
N ILE A 35 9.89 8.19 2.80
CA ILE A 35 10.24 6.84 2.33
C ILE A 35 11.09 6.82 1.06
N ASN A 36 11.66 7.97 0.67
CA ASN A 36 12.43 8.15 -0.55
C ASN A 36 11.70 7.59 -1.80
N ALA A 37 10.39 7.82 -1.88
CA ALA A 37 9.57 7.43 -3.01
C ALA A 37 9.45 8.57 -4.02
N LYS A 38 9.41 8.21 -5.30
CA LYS A 38 9.16 9.11 -6.42
C LYS A 38 7.75 8.90 -6.94
N LEU A 39 6.94 9.96 -6.94
CA LEU A 39 5.64 9.96 -7.60
C LEU A 39 5.83 9.85 -9.12
N ILE A 40 5.07 8.95 -9.75
CA ILE A 40 5.12 8.65 -11.18
C ILE A 40 3.91 9.25 -11.91
N THR A 41 2.80 9.43 -11.22
CA THR A 41 1.67 10.23 -11.68
C THR A 41 1.97 11.71 -11.54
N ASP A 42 1.34 12.54 -12.37
CA ASP A 42 1.44 14.01 -12.36
C ASP A 42 0.33 14.68 -11.52
N PHE A 43 -0.34 13.90 -10.67
CA PHE A 43 -1.43 14.34 -9.81
C PHE A 43 -1.36 13.70 -8.43
N GLY A 44 -2.12 14.30 -7.50
CA GLY A 44 -2.33 13.81 -6.13
C GLY A 44 -1.16 14.03 -5.18
N GLU A 45 -0.22 14.91 -5.55
CA GLU A 45 0.89 15.31 -4.68
C GLU A 45 0.42 16.00 -3.37
N ASP A 46 -0.69 16.75 -3.46
CA ASP A 46 -1.33 17.47 -2.35
C ASP A 46 -2.51 16.69 -1.73
N ASP A 47 -2.73 15.43 -2.12
CA ASP A 47 -3.77 14.60 -1.50
C ASP A 47 -3.36 14.26 -0.05
N GLU A 48 -4.36 14.16 0.83
CA GLU A 48 -4.16 13.84 2.25
C GLU A 48 -4.18 12.34 2.50
N LEU A 49 -3.30 11.88 3.37
CA LEU A 49 -3.24 10.52 3.89
C LEU A 49 -3.59 10.54 5.37
N TYR A 50 -4.47 9.64 5.78
CA TYR A 50 -4.91 9.44 7.17
C TYR A 50 -4.31 8.16 7.79
N GLY A 51 -3.37 7.53 7.08
CA GLY A 51 -2.67 6.34 7.55
C GLY A 51 -1.87 5.67 6.45
N TYR A 52 -1.29 4.52 6.78
CA TYR A 52 -0.64 3.64 5.81
C TYR A 52 -0.80 2.15 6.15
N THR A 53 -0.57 1.33 5.14
CA THR A 53 -0.40 -0.13 5.27
C THR A 53 0.82 -0.58 4.49
N VAL A 54 1.75 -1.28 5.14
CA VAL A 54 2.84 -2.00 4.48
C VAL A 54 2.41 -3.44 4.28
N ILE A 55 2.46 -3.90 3.03
CA ILE A 55 1.85 -5.16 2.59
C ILE A 55 2.92 -6.01 1.94
N ASP A 56 3.04 -7.27 2.37
CA ASP A 56 3.74 -8.28 1.58
C ASP A 56 2.82 -8.75 0.46
N SER A 57 3.13 -8.37 -0.78
CA SER A 57 2.24 -8.65 -1.92
C SER A 57 2.20 -10.12 -2.29
N LEU A 58 3.30 -10.86 -2.05
CA LEU A 58 3.36 -12.28 -2.33
C LEU A 58 2.52 -13.05 -1.31
N THR A 59 2.67 -12.71 -0.03
CA THR A 59 1.84 -13.31 1.03
C THR A 59 0.37 -12.93 0.84
N ALA A 60 0.08 -11.65 0.55
CA ALA A 60 -1.28 -11.17 0.36
C ALA A 60 -2.04 -11.90 -0.76
N ILE A 61 -1.40 -12.16 -1.91
CA ILE A 61 -2.07 -12.85 -3.03
C ILE A 61 -2.25 -14.35 -2.78
N LEU A 62 -1.41 -14.95 -1.95
CA LEU A 62 -1.46 -16.38 -1.65
C LEU A 62 -2.41 -16.71 -0.50
N GLU A 63 -2.49 -15.83 0.51
CA GLU A 63 -3.16 -16.13 1.78
C GLU A 63 -4.47 -15.37 1.96
N LEU A 64 -4.60 -14.13 1.47
CA LEU A 64 -5.82 -13.35 1.71
C LEU A 64 -6.95 -13.72 0.74
N SER A 65 -8.11 -14.04 1.29
CA SER A 65 -9.34 -14.12 0.50
C SER A 65 -9.78 -12.71 0.00
N PRO A 66 -10.64 -12.64 -1.03
CA PRO A 66 -11.16 -11.36 -1.51
C PRO A 66 -11.82 -10.49 -0.42
N GLN A 67 -12.50 -11.12 0.53
CA GLN A 67 -13.14 -10.45 1.66
C GLN A 67 -12.12 -9.90 2.65
N GLU A 68 -10.95 -10.51 2.75
CA GLU A 68 -9.89 -10.09 3.67
C GLU A 68 -8.99 -9.03 3.08
N LEU A 69 -8.90 -8.95 1.76
CA LEU A 69 -8.16 -7.90 1.08
C LEU A 69 -8.64 -6.50 1.47
N VAL A 70 -9.92 -6.34 1.85
CA VAL A 70 -10.45 -5.06 2.39
C VAL A 70 -9.73 -4.60 3.66
N LYS A 71 -9.15 -5.53 4.44
CA LYS A 71 -8.50 -5.24 5.72
C LYS A 71 -7.23 -4.38 5.53
N ILE A 72 -6.63 -4.39 4.34
CA ILE A 72 -5.47 -3.53 4.03
C ILE A 72 -5.82 -2.04 4.06
N TYR A 73 -7.10 -1.67 4.02
CA TYR A 73 -7.54 -0.27 4.09
C TYR A 73 -7.66 0.25 5.53
N GLY A 74 -7.49 -0.58 6.56
CA GLY A 74 -7.62 -0.14 7.96
C GLY A 74 -8.95 0.57 8.22
N SER A 75 -8.89 1.75 8.85
CA SER A 75 -10.09 2.54 9.18
C SER A 75 -10.67 3.36 8.00
N THR A 76 -9.87 3.68 6.99
CA THR A 76 -10.23 4.57 5.88
C THR A 76 -9.43 4.26 4.62
N THR A 77 -10.08 4.36 3.46
CA THR A 77 -9.36 4.23 2.19
C THR A 77 -8.44 5.40 1.90
N GLN A 78 -8.60 6.57 2.55
CA GLN A 78 -7.73 7.74 2.36
C GLN A 78 -6.35 7.52 3.01
N ARG A 79 -5.58 6.58 2.47
CA ARG A 79 -4.28 6.15 3.01
C ARG A 79 -3.30 5.74 1.93
N ALA A 80 -2.05 5.51 2.34
CA ALA A 80 -1.05 4.90 1.50
C ALA A 80 -1.08 3.37 1.60
N LEU A 81 -1.12 2.68 0.47
CA LEU A 81 -0.86 1.24 0.39
C LEU A 81 0.54 1.02 -0.18
N ILE A 82 1.43 0.44 0.62
CA ILE A 82 2.83 0.18 0.25
C ILE A 82 3.00 -1.31 0.00
N PHE A 83 3.12 -1.66 -1.27
CA PHE A 83 3.28 -3.04 -1.72
C PHE A 83 4.76 -3.40 -1.82
N THR A 84 5.20 -4.34 -0.99
CA THR A 84 6.54 -4.92 -0.97
C THR A 84 6.58 -6.26 -1.70
N HIS A 85 7.77 -6.77 -1.99
CA HIS A 85 7.99 -8.03 -2.73
C HIS A 85 7.26 -8.08 -4.07
N ILE A 86 7.25 -6.97 -4.80
CA ILE A 86 6.63 -6.83 -6.12
C ILE A 86 7.65 -6.72 -7.25
N THR A 87 7.18 -6.92 -8.48
CA THR A 87 7.93 -6.67 -9.70
C THR A 87 7.45 -5.41 -10.41
N GLY A 88 6.23 -5.41 -10.94
CA GLY A 88 5.69 -4.31 -11.75
C GLY A 88 4.38 -3.70 -11.26
N GLY A 89 3.83 -4.14 -10.12
CA GLY A 89 2.61 -3.57 -9.52
C GLY A 89 1.29 -3.90 -10.21
N LYS A 90 1.28 -4.70 -11.29
CA LYS A 90 0.05 -5.07 -12.00
C LYS A 90 -1.00 -5.71 -11.10
N SER A 91 -0.64 -6.75 -10.34
CA SER A 91 -1.60 -7.48 -9.51
C SER A 91 -2.24 -6.60 -8.42
N PRO A 92 -1.48 -5.79 -7.66
CA PRO A 92 -2.07 -4.81 -6.73
C PRO A 92 -3.06 -3.85 -7.38
N LEU A 93 -2.70 -3.23 -8.51
CA LEU A 93 -3.56 -2.24 -9.18
C LEU A 93 -4.81 -2.89 -9.80
N VAL A 94 -4.71 -4.10 -10.33
CA VAL A 94 -5.87 -4.87 -10.80
C VAL A 94 -6.81 -5.18 -9.63
N ALA A 95 -6.29 -5.59 -8.48
CA ALA A 95 -7.12 -5.88 -7.31
C ALA A 95 -7.84 -4.62 -6.81
N ILE A 96 -7.13 -3.49 -6.71
CA ILE A 96 -7.72 -2.18 -6.39
C ILE A 96 -8.86 -1.84 -7.36
N LYS A 97 -8.63 -1.95 -8.67
CA LYS A 97 -9.67 -1.70 -9.69
C LYS A 97 -10.90 -2.60 -9.51
N VAL A 98 -10.71 -3.88 -9.24
CA VAL A 98 -11.80 -4.85 -9.09
C VAL A 98 -12.60 -4.60 -7.82
N THR A 99 -11.94 -4.21 -6.72
CA THR A 99 -12.62 -3.90 -5.45
C THR A 99 -13.38 -2.58 -5.50
N GLY A 100 -12.97 -1.65 -6.37
CA GLY A 100 -13.52 -0.29 -6.41
C GLY A 100 -13.11 0.60 -5.22
N LEU A 101 -12.33 0.07 -4.27
CA LEU A 101 -11.80 0.82 -3.14
C LEU A 101 -10.54 1.54 -3.58
N LYS A 102 -10.52 2.86 -3.38
CA LYS A 102 -9.44 3.72 -3.90
C LYS A 102 -8.59 4.26 -2.77
N PRO A 103 -7.30 3.86 -2.69
CA PRO A 103 -6.35 4.53 -1.81
C PRO A 103 -5.98 5.91 -2.34
N ASN A 104 -5.55 6.80 -1.44
CA ASN A 104 -5.02 8.12 -1.82
C ASN A 104 -3.55 8.04 -2.27
N LEU A 105 -2.88 6.90 -2.04
CA LEU A 105 -1.55 6.64 -2.60
C LEU A 105 -1.30 5.14 -2.71
N VAL A 106 -0.72 4.72 -3.84
CA VAL A 106 -0.09 3.40 -3.97
C VAL A 106 1.41 3.59 -4.12
N VAL A 107 2.19 2.85 -3.32
CA VAL A 107 3.65 2.80 -3.42
C VAL A 107 4.09 1.41 -3.81
N LEU A 108 4.82 1.30 -4.91
CA LEU A 108 5.48 0.08 -5.35
C LEU A 108 6.90 0.06 -4.80
N HIS A 109 7.11 -0.66 -3.70
CA HIS A 109 8.38 -0.70 -2.99
C HIS A 109 9.35 -1.71 -3.59
N GLY A 110 10.63 -1.32 -3.70
CA GLY A 110 11.71 -2.21 -4.13
C GLY A 110 11.78 -2.46 -5.64
N THR A 111 11.08 -1.63 -6.44
CA THR A 111 11.13 -1.68 -7.90
C THR A 111 11.35 -0.30 -8.50
N THR A 112 12.01 -0.28 -9.65
CA THR A 112 12.08 0.89 -10.54
C THR A 112 11.28 0.69 -11.81
N ASN A 113 10.65 -0.47 -11.98
CA ASN A 113 9.89 -0.83 -13.17
C ASN A 113 8.40 -0.92 -12.83
N VAL A 114 7.56 -0.21 -13.61
CA VAL A 114 6.11 -0.21 -13.45
C VAL A 114 5.50 -0.84 -14.70
N ASP A 115 4.70 -1.88 -14.51
CA ASP A 115 3.96 -2.53 -15.60
C ASP A 115 3.01 -1.52 -16.26
N GLU A 116 2.94 -1.51 -17.58
CA GLU A 116 2.12 -0.55 -18.33
C GLU A 116 0.64 -0.62 -17.93
N ILE A 117 0.13 -1.81 -17.60
CA ILE A 117 -1.25 -1.99 -17.13
C ILE A 117 -1.43 -1.33 -15.77
N ALA A 118 -0.46 -1.47 -14.86
CA ALA A 118 -0.52 -0.84 -13.55
C ALA A 118 -0.58 0.69 -13.68
N ARG A 119 0.26 1.26 -14.55
CA ARG A 119 0.27 2.70 -14.82
C ARG A 119 -1.06 3.19 -15.40
N LYS A 120 -1.59 2.50 -16.41
CA LYS A 120 -2.89 2.85 -17.02
C LYS A 120 -4.04 2.77 -16.02
N ILE A 121 -4.05 1.76 -15.14
CA ILE A 121 -5.07 1.66 -14.10
C ILE A 121 -4.97 2.85 -13.14
N ALA A 122 -3.76 3.20 -12.69
CA ALA A 122 -3.56 4.36 -11.82
C ALA A 122 -4.05 5.67 -12.46
N GLU A 123 -3.75 5.90 -13.74
CA GLU A 123 -4.22 7.06 -14.51
C GLU A 123 -5.76 7.09 -14.63
N ILE A 124 -6.37 5.98 -15.06
CA ILE A 124 -7.82 5.89 -15.27
C ILE A 124 -8.60 6.03 -13.96
N GLU A 125 -8.12 5.37 -12.90
CA GLU A 125 -8.79 5.38 -11.60
C GLU A 125 -8.48 6.63 -10.78
N ARG A 126 -7.55 7.48 -11.26
CA ARG A 126 -7.01 8.67 -10.59
C ARG A 126 -6.40 8.35 -9.23
N ILE A 127 -5.53 7.34 -9.20
CA ILE A 127 -4.83 6.88 -7.99
C ILE A 127 -3.37 7.33 -8.08
N PRO A 128 -2.88 8.16 -7.16
CA PRO A 128 -1.48 8.55 -7.13
C PRO A 128 -0.59 7.31 -6.98
N LEU A 129 0.41 7.20 -7.85
CA LEU A 129 1.28 6.03 -7.91
C LEU A 129 2.74 6.45 -7.75
N ALA A 130 3.42 5.90 -6.76
CA ALA A 130 4.83 6.13 -6.50
C ALA A 130 5.64 4.84 -6.55
N ILE A 131 6.95 4.97 -6.77
CA ILE A 131 7.93 3.90 -6.66
C ILE A 131 8.96 4.27 -5.60
N SER A 132 9.44 3.29 -4.83
CA SER A 132 10.58 3.49 -3.93
C SER A 132 11.70 2.50 -4.23
N SER A 133 12.94 2.97 -4.05
CA SER A 133 14.15 2.18 -4.22
C SER A 133 14.22 1.02 -3.21
N LYS A 134 15.07 0.03 -3.51
CA LYS A 134 15.23 -1.18 -2.70
C LYS A 134 16.01 -0.90 -1.40
N ILE A 135 15.33 -0.33 -0.41
CA ILE A 135 15.70 -0.42 1.01
C ILE A 135 15.07 -1.67 1.64
N ASP A 136 15.66 -2.14 2.74
CA ASP A 136 15.10 -3.24 3.50
C ASP A 136 13.68 -2.88 4.01
N VAL A 137 12.76 -3.85 4.01
CA VAL A 137 11.37 -3.61 4.43
C VAL A 137 11.31 -3.20 5.91
N LYS A 138 12.22 -3.72 6.75
CA LYS A 138 12.33 -3.29 8.14
C LYS A 138 12.73 -1.82 8.25
N ASP A 139 13.68 -1.37 7.43
CA ASP A 139 14.12 0.03 7.43
C ASP A 139 13.02 0.98 6.94
N LEU A 140 12.22 0.54 5.96
CA LEU A 140 11.00 1.24 5.53
C LEU A 140 10.03 1.41 6.71
N ILE A 141 9.70 0.31 7.40
CA ILE A 141 8.78 0.32 8.54
C ILE A 141 9.33 1.19 9.67
N ASP A 142 10.61 1.06 10.00
CA ASP A 142 11.25 1.87 11.04
C ASP A 142 11.21 3.36 10.70
N SER A 143 11.37 3.74 9.42
CA SER A 143 11.28 5.12 8.95
C SER A 143 9.85 5.68 9.05
N LEU A 144 8.86 4.90 8.64
CA LEU A 144 7.44 5.26 8.76
C LEU A 144 7.03 5.47 10.22
N ARG A 145 7.39 4.51 11.09
CA ARG A 145 7.02 4.55 12.51
C ARG A 145 7.64 5.69 13.29
N LYS A 146 8.83 6.17 12.88
CA LYS A 146 9.51 7.34 13.48
C LYS A 146 8.93 8.66 13.01
N SER A 147 8.40 8.71 11.79
CA SER A 147 8.01 9.96 11.12
C SER A 147 6.53 10.30 11.31
N PHE A 148 5.68 9.31 11.52
CA PHE A 148 4.23 9.48 11.62
C PHE A 148 3.70 8.90 12.92
N THR A 149 2.90 9.68 13.65
CA THR A 149 2.27 9.28 14.92
C THR A 149 0.78 9.07 14.75
#